data_AF-A0ABD2YPN2-F1
#
_entry.id   AF-A0ABD2YPN2-F1
#
_cell.length_a   1.000
_cell.length_b   1.000
_cell.length_c   1.000
_cell.angle_alpha   90.00
_cell.angle_beta   90.00
_cell.angle_gamma   90.00
#
_symmetry.space_group_name_H-M   'P 1'
#
loop_
_entity.id
_entity.type
_entity.pdbx_description
1 polymer ?
#
loop_
_entity_poly.entity_id
_entity_poly.type
_entity_poly.pdbx_seq_one_letter_code
_entity_poly.pdbx_strand_id
1 'polypeptide(L)'
;MAKLGKVVAIEEKDQVGVDSRVQKVSAWLNLRLDEVLFVGIWGMSGIGKTTIAKAVFDRICTQFEGAIFLHEVRECSKRNGLENLQEKILSKILCVKDMRISNVFEGSDMIKRRLCYKKVLIVLDDIDHLDQLEALAGKHDHNNKK
;
A
#
# COMPACT_ATOMS: atom_id res chain seq x y z
N MET A 1 -19.44 5.16 0.03
CA MET A 1 -18.29 5.27 0.95
C MET A 1 -17.72 3.88 1.09
N ALA A 2 -16.46 3.65 0.72
CA ALA A 2 -15.83 2.34 0.97
C ALA A 2 -15.65 2.21 2.48
N LYS A 3 -16.25 1.18 3.08
CA LYS A 3 -16.06 0.88 4.49
C LYS A 3 -14.64 0.35 4.66
N LEU A 4 -13.94 0.86 5.67
CA LEU A 4 -12.57 0.47 5.98
C LEU A 4 -12.56 -1.02 6.37
N GLY A 5 -11.75 -1.82 5.68
CA GLY A 5 -11.46 -3.17 6.10
C GLY A 5 -10.45 -3.18 7.26
N LYS A 6 -10.19 -4.38 7.75
CA LYS A 6 -9.38 -4.66 8.94
C LYS A 6 -7.97 -4.04 8.84
N VAL A 7 -7.53 -3.31 9.87
CA VAL A 7 -6.12 -2.95 10.02
C VAL A 7 -5.41 -4.10 10.73
N VAL A 8 -4.41 -4.71 10.08
CA VAL A 8 -3.61 -5.77 10.68
C VAL A 8 -2.19 -5.28 10.90
N ALA A 9 -1.80 -5.30 12.16
CA ALA A 9 -0.49 -4.98 12.66
C ALA A 9 0.39 -6.24 12.71
N ILE A 10 1.56 -6.19 12.11
CA ILE A 10 2.58 -7.24 12.27
C ILE A 10 3.80 -6.61 12.92
N GLU A 11 3.96 -6.90 14.21
CA GLU A 11 5.15 -6.55 14.96
C GLU A 11 6.17 -7.70 14.83
N GLU A 12 7.25 -7.44 14.11
CA GLU A 12 8.30 -8.44 13.87
C GLU A 12 9.32 -8.42 15.03
N LYS A 13 9.23 -9.44 15.91
CA LYS A 13 10.11 -9.61 17.08
C LYS A 13 11.10 -10.78 16.98
N ASP A 14 10.88 -11.75 16.08
CA ASP A 14 11.66 -13.01 16.05
C ASP A 14 12.06 -13.48 14.64
N GLN A 15 13.17 -14.22 14.56
CA GLN A 15 13.74 -14.82 13.33
C GLN A 15 12.99 -16.08 12.86
N VAL A 16 11.67 -16.03 12.74
CA VAL A 16 10.91 -17.14 12.10
C VAL A 16 11.21 -17.12 10.60
N GLY A 17 11.36 -18.30 9.96
CA GLY A 17 11.73 -18.42 8.54
C GLY A 17 10.86 -17.57 7.60
N VAL A 18 11.48 -16.93 6.60
CA VAL A 18 10.84 -16.01 5.64
C VAL A 18 9.56 -16.61 5.03
N ASP A 19 9.59 -17.88 4.64
CA ASP A 19 8.44 -18.53 4.00
C ASP A 19 7.20 -18.61 4.89
N SER A 20 7.38 -18.89 6.19
CA SER A 20 6.26 -18.95 7.14
C SER A 20 5.59 -17.58 7.31
N ARG A 21 6.38 -16.50 7.28
CA ARG A 21 5.90 -15.11 7.39
C ARG A 21 5.17 -14.70 6.12
N VAL A 22 5.73 -15.01 4.96
CA VAL A 22 5.07 -14.78 3.67
C VAL A 22 3.75 -15.53 3.60
N GLN A 23 3.70 -16.79 4.04
CA GLN A 23 2.47 -17.58 4.09
C GLN A 23 1.42 -16.94 5.00
N LYS A 24 1.82 -16.50 6.20
CA LYS A 24 0.92 -15.81 7.14
C LYS A 24 0.33 -14.58 6.47
N VAL A 25 1.15 -13.62 6.05
CA VAL A 25 0.69 -12.35 5.42
C VAL A 25 -0.19 -12.63 4.20
N SER A 26 0.22 -13.56 3.33
CA SER A 26 -0.55 -13.92 2.13
C SER A 26 -1.93 -14.49 2.48
N ALA A 27 -2.03 -15.30 3.54
CA ALA A 27 -3.30 -15.83 3.99
C ALA A 27 -4.25 -14.72 4.45
N TRP A 28 -3.75 -13.69 5.15
CA TRP A 28 -4.57 -12.51 5.52
C TRP A 28 -5.06 -11.74 4.30
N LEU A 29 -4.19 -11.54 3.30
CA LEU A 29 -4.52 -10.82 2.06
C LEU A 29 -5.46 -11.62 1.14
N ASN A 30 -5.52 -12.95 1.30
CA ASN A 30 -6.38 -13.85 0.54
C ASN A 30 -7.74 -14.10 1.23
N LEU A 31 -7.98 -13.54 2.42
CA LEU A 31 -9.31 -13.55 3.03
C LEU A 31 -10.23 -12.72 2.12
N ARG A 32 -11.23 -13.38 1.53
CA ARG A 32 -12.24 -12.77 0.65
C ARG A 32 -13.04 -11.71 1.41
N LEU A 33 -12.50 -10.51 1.46
CA LEU A 33 -13.18 -9.32 1.93
C LEU A 33 -13.39 -8.45 0.70
N ASP A 34 -14.64 -8.15 0.37
CA ASP A 34 -14.99 -7.11 -0.61
C ASP A 34 -14.69 -5.69 -0.05
N GLU A 35 -13.75 -5.59 0.89
CA GLU A 35 -13.38 -4.40 1.67
C GLU A 35 -11.90 -4.07 1.49
N VAL A 36 -11.54 -2.82 1.80
CA VAL A 36 -10.16 -2.32 1.70
C VAL A 36 -9.34 -2.76 2.91
N LEU A 37 -8.37 -3.65 2.73
CA LEU A 37 -7.51 -4.15 3.82
C LEU A 37 -6.19 -3.38 3.91
N PHE A 38 -5.86 -2.89 5.11
CA PHE A 38 -4.56 -2.25 5.40
C PHE A 38 -3.73 -3.14 6.31
N VAL A 39 -2.50 -3.45 5.89
CA VAL A 39 -1.56 -4.25 6.69
C VAL A 39 -0.31 -3.43 6.95
N GLY A 40 -0.02 -3.17 8.23
CA GLY A 40 1.21 -2.50 8.67
C GLY A 40 2.25 -3.53 9.08
N ILE A 41 3.45 -3.46 8.51
CA ILE A 41 4.62 -4.25 8.91
C ILE A 41 5.61 -3.31 9.59
N TRP A 42 5.85 -3.49 10.89
CA TRP A 42 6.80 -2.68 11.64
C TRP A 42 7.68 -3.52 12.55
N GLY A 43 8.78 -2.94 13.01
CA GLY A 43 9.78 -3.64 13.82
C GLY A 43 11.15 -3.00 13.66
N MET A 44 12.14 -3.56 14.37
CA MET A 44 13.51 -3.05 14.38
C MET A 44 14.12 -2.95 12.98
N SER A 45 15.11 -2.06 12.84
CA SER A 45 15.92 -1.99 11.62
C SER A 45 16.64 -3.33 11.38
N GLY A 46 16.83 -3.72 10.12
CA GLY A 46 17.57 -4.94 9.76
C GLY A 46 16.81 -6.27 9.87
N ILE A 47 15.56 -6.30 10.37
CA ILE A 47 14.79 -7.56 10.54
C ILE A 47 14.26 -8.15 9.21
N GLY A 48 14.37 -7.42 8.09
CA GLY A 48 13.94 -7.87 6.77
C GLY A 48 12.49 -7.53 6.38
N LYS A 49 11.91 -6.46 6.95
CA LYS A 49 10.53 -6.01 6.65
C LYS A 49 10.28 -5.84 5.14
N THR A 50 11.16 -5.10 4.47
CA THR A 50 11.10 -4.86 3.02
C THR A 50 11.20 -6.18 2.25
N THR A 51 12.08 -7.09 2.68
CA THR A 51 12.21 -8.43 2.07
C THR A 51 10.92 -9.23 2.16
N ILE A 52 10.26 -9.23 3.33
CA ILE A 52 8.98 -9.92 3.51
C ILE A 52 7.90 -9.28 2.66
N ALA A 53 7.76 -7.95 2.69
CA ALA A 53 6.78 -7.21 1.89
C ALA A 53 6.95 -7.50 0.40
N LYS A 54 8.20 -7.55 -0.08
CA LYS A 54 8.52 -7.88 -1.47
C LYS A 54 8.15 -9.32 -1.82
N ALA A 55 8.52 -10.28 -0.98
CA ALA A 55 8.20 -11.69 -1.20
C ALA A 55 6.68 -11.96 -1.19
N VAL A 56 5.92 -11.27 -0.32
CA VAL A 56 4.45 -11.30 -0.33
C VAL A 56 3.91 -10.73 -1.63
N PHE A 57 4.38 -9.54 -2.03
CA PHE A 57 3.96 -8.89 -3.27
C PHE A 57 4.17 -9.80 -4.47
N ASP A 58 5.37 -10.35 -4.64
CA ASP A 58 5.71 -11.22 -5.76
C ASP A 58 4.83 -12.49 -5.78
N ARG A 59 4.44 -13.00 -4.60
CA ARG A 59 3.59 -14.20 -4.47
C ARG A 59 2.13 -13.99 -4.88
N ILE A 60 1.56 -12.82 -4.61
CA ILE A 60 0.11 -12.61 -4.74
C ILE A 60 -0.28 -11.54 -5.76
N CYS A 61 0.65 -10.75 -6.29
CA CYS A 61 0.34 -9.62 -7.17
C CYS A 61 -0.50 -10.01 -8.39
N THR A 62 -0.30 -11.22 -8.92
CA THR A 62 -1.05 -11.77 -10.07
C THR A 62 -2.53 -12.07 -9.77
N GLN A 63 -2.94 -12.04 -8.50
CA GLN A 63 -4.33 -12.27 -8.06
C GLN A 63 -5.16 -10.96 -8.01
N PHE A 64 -4.55 -9.84 -8.39
CA PHE A 64 -5.13 -8.50 -8.39
C PHE A 64 -5.17 -7.95 -9.82
N GLU A 65 -6.16 -7.10 -10.12
CA GLU A 65 -6.28 -6.43 -11.42
C GLU A 65 -5.19 -5.38 -11.66
N GLY A 66 -4.61 -4.85 -10.57
CA GLY A 66 -3.48 -3.93 -10.61
C GLY A 66 -2.65 -4.07 -9.36
N ALA A 67 -1.33 -4.10 -9.52
CA ALA A 67 -0.40 -4.25 -8.41
C ALA A 67 0.83 -3.35 -8.59
N ILE A 68 1.24 -2.69 -7.52
CA ILE A 68 2.46 -1.88 -7.49
C ILE A 68 3.18 -2.01 -6.15
N PHE A 69 4.51 -2.13 -6.23
CA PHE A 69 5.41 -2.00 -5.10
C PHE A 69 6.16 -0.68 -5.24
N LEU A 70 5.93 0.25 -4.32
CA LEU A 70 6.66 1.51 -4.22
C LEU A 70 7.76 1.36 -3.15
N HIS A 71 9.00 1.28 -3.62
CA HIS A 71 10.19 1.24 -2.76
C HIS A 71 10.63 2.66 -2.37
N GLU A 72 11.22 2.82 -1.19
CA GLU A 72 11.80 4.09 -0.72
C GLU A 72 10.81 5.27 -0.81
N VAL A 73 9.58 5.10 -0.30
CA VAL A 73 8.53 6.15 -0.37
C VAL A 73 9.01 7.45 0.24
N ARG A 74 9.65 7.39 1.42
CA ARG A 74 10.26 8.52 2.12
C ARG A 74 11.20 9.34 1.25
N GLU A 75 12.15 8.69 0.59
CA GLU A 75 13.17 9.37 -0.22
C GLU A 75 12.57 9.86 -1.54
N CYS A 76 11.71 9.07 -2.18
CA CYS A 76 11.00 9.46 -3.39
C CYS A 76 10.12 10.69 -3.18
N SER A 77 9.35 10.74 -2.09
CA SER A 77 8.48 11.89 -1.80
C SER A 77 9.29 13.16 -1.55
N LYS A 78 10.47 13.05 -0.92
CA LYS A 78 11.36 14.20 -0.66
C LYS A 78 11.99 14.72 -1.94
N ARG A 79 12.40 13.83 -2.84
CA ARG A 79 13.11 14.20 -4.06
C ARG A 79 12.19 14.67 -5.19
N ASN A 80 11.03 14.03 -5.34
CA ASN A 80 10.18 14.16 -6.52
C ASN A 80 8.73 14.58 -6.19
N GLY A 81 8.40 14.76 -4.91
CA GLY A 81 7.04 15.06 -4.47
C GLY A 81 6.14 13.82 -4.37
N LEU A 82 5.02 13.97 -3.67
CA LEU A 82 4.00 12.93 -3.52
C LEU A 82 3.21 12.72 -4.82
N GLU A 83 3.07 13.78 -5.61
CA GLU A 83 2.42 13.76 -6.91
C GLU A 83 3.09 12.74 -7.85
N ASN A 84 4.42 12.64 -7.83
CA ASN A 84 5.15 11.66 -8.63
C ASN A 84 4.81 10.21 -8.24
N LEU A 85 4.63 9.94 -6.94
CA LEU A 85 4.24 8.63 -6.44
C LEU A 85 2.78 8.30 -6.82
N GLN A 86 1.88 9.29 -6.77
CA GLN A 86 0.50 9.12 -7.22
C GLN A 86 0.41 8.85 -8.73
N GLU A 87 1.18 9.56 -9.55
CA GLU A 87 1.29 9.30 -10.99
C GLU A 87 1.78 7.88 -11.28
N LYS A 88 2.79 7.40 -10.53
CA LYS A 88 3.27 6.00 -10.64
C LYS A 88 2.18 4.99 -10.33
N ILE A 89 1.42 5.18 -9.24
CA ILE A 89 0.28 4.31 -8.88
C ILE A 89 -0.74 4.28 -10.00
N LEU A 90 -1.20 5.46 -10.41
CA LEU A 90 -2.24 5.63 -11.42
C LEU A 90 -1.81 5.08 -12.78
N SER A 91 -0.61 5.42 -13.25
CA SER A 91 -0.06 4.92 -14.51
C SER A 91 0.05 3.40 -14.52
N LYS A 92 0.59 2.81 -13.45
CA LYS A 92 0.81 1.36 -13.36
C LYS A 92 -0.50 0.58 -13.31
N ILE A 93 -1.45 1.01 -12.48
CA ILE A 93 -2.70 0.29 -12.24
C ILE A 93 -3.71 0.52 -13.37
N LEU A 94 -3.77 1.73 -13.93
CA LEU A 94 -4.72 2.05 -15.01
C LEU A 94 -4.14 1.81 -16.41
N CYS A 95 -2.86 1.41 -16.49
CA CYS A 95 -2.12 1.25 -17.74
C CYS A 95 -2.14 2.49 -18.64
N VAL A 96 -2.15 3.68 -18.03
CA VAL A 96 -2.15 4.98 -18.74
C VAL A 96 -0.71 5.44 -18.91
N LYS A 97 -0.28 5.60 -20.17
CA LYS A 97 0.97 6.27 -20.52
C LYS A 97 0.83 7.77 -20.26
N ASP A 98 1.93 8.41 -19.84
CA ASP A 98 2.00 9.84 -19.62
C ASP A 98 0.93 10.37 -18.64
N MET A 99 0.62 9.57 -17.61
CA MET A 99 -0.24 10.01 -16.50
C MET A 99 0.36 11.27 -15.88
N ARG A 100 -0.43 12.33 -15.82
CA ARG A 100 -0.06 13.61 -15.20
C ARG A 100 -1.18 14.05 -14.29
N ILE A 101 -0.80 14.58 -13.14
CA ILE A 101 -1.72 15.26 -12.22
C ILE A 101 -1.18 16.64 -11.92
N SER A 102 -2.07 17.58 -11.61
CA SER A 102 -1.70 18.98 -11.36
C SER A 102 -1.19 19.18 -9.94
N ASN A 103 -1.64 18.37 -8.98
CA ASN A 103 -1.25 18.43 -7.57
C ASN A 103 -1.66 17.16 -6.80
N VAL A 104 -1.21 17.07 -5.55
CA VAL A 104 -1.46 15.93 -4.65
C VAL A 104 -2.95 15.67 -4.40
N PHE A 105 -3.77 16.74 -4.34
CA PHE A 105 -5.21 16.59 -4.09
C PHE A 105 -5.92 15.95 -5.27
N GLU A 106 -5.58 16.35 -6.50
CA GLU A 106 -6.08 15.73 -7.73
C GLU A 106 -5.68 14.25 -7.79
N GLY A 107 -4.41 13.94 -7.51
CA GLY A 107 -3.94 12.56 -7.48
C GLY A 107 -4.69 11.69 -6.47
N SER A 108 -4.91 12.19 -5.25
CA SER A 108 -5.66 11.49 -4.20
C SER A 108 -7.12 11.22 -4.62
N ASP A 109 -7.78 12.22 -5.21
CA ASP A 109 -9.16 12.06 -5.71
C ASP A 109 -9.23 11.06 -6.86
N MET A 110 -8.27 11.10 -7.79
CA MET A 110 -8.17 10.14 -8.89
C MET A 110 -7.93 8.71 -8.39
N ILE A 111 -6.97 8.52 -7.47
CA ILE A 111 -6.70 7.22 -6.83
C ILE A 111 -8.00 6.68 -6.23
N LYS A 112 -8.67 7.49 -5.40
CA LYS A 112 -9.93 7.09 -4.75
C LYS A 112 -11.03 6.73 -5.74
N ARG A 113 -11.27 7.55 -6.77
CA ARG A 113 -12.38 7.36 -7.72
C ARG A 113 -12.13 6.26 -8.75
N ARG A 114 -10.87 6.06 -9.15
CA ARG A 114 -10.53 5.13 -10.24
C ARG A 114 -10.20 3.74 -9.73
N LEU A 115 -9.62 3.62 -8.54
CA LEU A 115 -9.22 2.32 -7.98
C LEU A 115 -10.32 1.67 -7.16
N CYS A 116 -11.37 2.40 -6.74
CA CYS A 116 -12.46 1.83 -5.92
C CYS A 116 -13.29 0.76 -6.63
N TYR A 117 -13.20 0.65 -7.96
CA TYR A 117 -13.87 -0.38 -8.76
C TYR A 117 -12.93 -1.51 -9.20
N LYS A 118 -11.70 -1.56 -8.65
CA LYS A 118 -10.68 -2.52 -9.01
C LYS A 118 -10.14 -3.23 -7.79
N LYS A 119 -9.92 -4.53 -7.91
CA LYS A 119 -9.15 -5.28 -6.93
C LYS A 119 -7.66 -4.94 -7.10
N VAL A 120 -7.15 -4.03 -6.27
CA VAL A 120 -5.76 -3.53 -6.36
C VAL A 120 -4.90 -3.93 -5.16
N LEU A 121 -3.60 -4.15 -5.40
CA LEU A 121 -2.59 -4.35 -4.36
C LEU A 121 -1.54 -3.25 -4.43
N ILE A 122 -1.41 -2.47 -3.36
CA ILE A 122 -0.41 -1.41 -3.24
C ILE A 122 0.47 -1.73 -2.04
N VAL A 123 1.77 -1.86 -2.27
CA VAL A 123 2.77 -1.99 -1.20
C VAL A 123 3.59 -0.72 -1.15
N LEU A 124 3.62 -0.09 0.02
CA LEU A 124 4.34 1.15 0.29
C LEU A 124 5.45 0.83 1.28
N ASP A 125 6.69 0.90 0.82
CA ASP A 125 7.88 0.62 1.64
C ASP A 125 8.54 1.91 2.10
N ASP A 126 9.08 1.89 3.32
CA ASP A 126 9.75 3.03 3.96
C ASP A 126 8.86 4.29 4.07
N ILE A 127 7.68 4.16 4.69
CA ILE A 127 6.84 5.29 5.11
C ILE A 127 7.32 5.80 6.48
N ASP A 128 7.61 7.10 6.60
CA ASP A 128 7.98 7.77 7.86
C ASP A 128 7.00 8.86 8.31
N HIS A 129 6.02 9.22 7.47
CA HIS A 129 5.04 10.26 7.78
C HIS A 129 3.60 9.87 7.36
N LEU A 130 2.63 10.37 8.13
CA LEU A 130 1.21 10.06 7.90
C LEU A 130 0.69 10.66 6.59
N ASP A 131 1.18 11.83 6.19
CA ASP A 131 0.80 12.50 4.94
C ASP A 131 1.16 11.66 3.69
N GLN A 132 2.26 10.92 3.72
CA GLN A 132 2.61 9.96 2.67
C GLN A 132 1.56 8.86 2.54
N LEU A 133 1.14 8.27 3.67
CA LEU A 133 0.12 7.24 3.69
C LEU A 133 -1.23 7.79 3.21
N GLU A 134 -1.64 8.95 3.73
CA GLU A 134 -2.91 9.59 3.37
C GLU A 134 -2.98 9.98 1.88
N ALA A 135 -1.88 10.46 1.31
CA ALA A 135 -1.81 10.84 -0.10
C ALA A 135 -1.85 9.64 -1.06
N LEU A 136 -1.31 8.49 -0.66
CA LEU A 136 -1.15 7.33 -1.53
C LEU A 136 -2.26 6.29 -1.37
N ALA A 137 -2.86 6.19 -0.18
CA ALA A 137 -3.86 5.18 0.15
C ALA A 137 -5.16 5.75 0.74
N GLY A 138 -5.24 7.07 0.95
CA GLY A 138 -6.41 7.76 1.47
C GLY A 138 -6.41 7.91 2.99
N LYS A 139 -7.31 8.76 3.50
CA LYS A 139 -7.44 9.03 4.94
C LYS A 139 -8.04 7.86 5.70
N HIS A 140 -7.53 7.64 6.90
CA HIS A 140 -8.29 6.97 7.95
C HIS A 140 -9.44 7.88 8.37
N ASP A 141 -10.69 7.43 8.20
CA ASP A 141 -11.80 8.04 8.93
C ASP A 141 -11.65 7.67 10.41
N HIS A 142 -10.83 8.41 11.15
CA HIS A 142 -10.90 8.47 12.61
C HIS A 142 -12.14 9.28 12.98
N ASN A 143 -13.32 8.68 12.79
CA ASN A 143 -14.53 9.20 13.38
C ASN A 143 -15.33 8.09 14.08
N ASN A 144 -15.25 8.20 15.40
CA ASN A 144 -16.24 7.80 16.39
C ASN A 144 -16.08 6.40 17.01
N LYS A 145 -15.45 6.37 18.19
CA LYS A 145 -16.24 6.22 19.42
C LYS A 145 -15.77 7.23 20.47
N LYS A 146 -16.72 8.05 20.92
CA LYS A 146 -16.76 8.59 22.29
C LYS A 146 -16.60 7.47 23.31
#